data_AF-A0AA39XWT1-F1
#
_entry.id   AF-A0AA39XWT1-F1
#
_cell.length_a   1.000
_cell.length_b   1.000
_cell.length_c   1.000
_cell.angle_alpha   90.00
_cell.angle_beta   90.00
_cell.angle_gamma   90.00
#
_symmetry.space_group_name_H-M   'P 1'
#
loop_
_entity.id
_entity.type
_entity.pdbx_description
1 polymer ?
#
loop_
_entity_poly.entity_id
_entity_poly.type
_entity_poly.pdbx_seq_one_letter_code
_entity_poly.pdbx_strand_id
1 'polypeptide(L)'
;MLHTTFLSSPTTIIRSLIPSQTLAEMYWCSAVSSHDCLNTQDLGTWLELRLDVIDRAVKVNLNNSQDEDVWMAFMFDQSFLRSKLYFTVLETLRISNASIKDTFQRWEELHEQWRQELEPKTFDEVDVRAVEVGWEAVTRTVRTRASVLQCRIARKTEEVKSLRDGLFNATALREATKGVELNKAVYISTFVTVIFNPVSFLAISHLNLTLALMIAIAQLLFL
;
A
#
# COMPACT_ATOMS: atom_id res chain seq x y z
N MET A 1 -32.01 8.41 -36.16
CA MET A 1 -31.17 9.35 -35.40
C MET A 1 -31.62 9.32 -33.95
N LEU A 2 -30.80 8.75 -33.06
CA LEU A 2 -30.68 9.09 -31.64
C LEU A 2 -29.46 8.29 -31.14
N HIS A 3 -28.36 9.02 -31.00
CA HIS A 3 -27.05 8.56 -30.56
C HIS A 3 -26.76 9.23 -29.22
N THR A 4 -26.26 8.47 -28.23
CA THR A 4 -25.36 8.82 -27.09
C THR A 4 -25.69 7.88 -25.91
N THR A 5 -25.03 6.73 -25.84
CA THR A 5 -23.80 6.43 -25.06
C THR A 5 -24.04 6.20 -23.56
N PHE A 6 -24.22 4.91 -23.29
CA PHE A 6 -24.08 4.15 -22.06
C PHE A 6 -23.10 4.71 -21.01
N LEU A 7 -23.64 4.88 -19.79
CA LEU A 7 -22.90 4.83 -18.53
C LEU A 7 -22.27 3.44 -18.35
N SER A 8 -20.95 3.32 -18.46
CA SER A 8 -20.22 2.14 -17.99
C SER A 8 -19.80 2.33 -16.53
N SER A 9 -20.38 1.53 -15.65
CA SER A 9 -20.12 1.48 -14.20
C SER A 9 -18.63 1.25 -13.86
N PRO A 10 -18.09 1.94 -12.83
CA PRO A 10 -16.67 1.87 -12.41
C PRO A 10 -16.24 0.49 -11.86
N THR A 11 -17.15 -0.47 -11.74
CA THR A 11 -16.85 -1.87 -11.41
C THR A 11 -16.17 -2.65 -12.54
N THR A 12 -16.20 -2.16 -13.78
CA THR A 12 -15.66 -2.89 -14.93
C THR A 12 -14.13 -2.76 -15.08
N ILE A 13 -13.56 -1.61 -14.67
CA ILE A 13 -12.12 -1.33 -14.79
C ILE A 13 -11.31 -2.02 -13.68
N ILE A 14 -11.93 -2.27 -12.52
CA ILE A 14 -11.27 -2.97 -11.40
C ILE A 14 -11.15 -4.48 -11.68
N ARG A 15 -12.01 -5.04 -12.55
CA ARG A 15 -12.00 -6.47 -12.90
C ARG A 15 -10.87 -6.85 -13.86
N SER A 16 -10.27 -5.89 -14.57
CA SER A 16 -9.14 -6.13 -15.50
C SER A 16 -7.75 -5.97 -14.87
N LEU A 17 -7.67 -5.39 -13.67
CA LEU A 17 -6.40 -5.21 -12.94
C LEU A 17 -6.16 -6.24 -11.82
N ILE A 18 -7.13 -7.14 -11.58
CA ILE A 18 -7.02 -8.20 -10.58
C ILE A 18 -7.47 -9.52 -11.22
N PRO A 19 -6.58 -10.25 -11.92
CA PRO A 19 -6.86 -11.64 -12.22
C PRO A 19 -6.71 -12.46 -10.93
N SER A 20 -7.81 -13.07 -10.48
CA SER A 20 -7.84 -14.34 -9.75
C SER A 20 -6.92 -14.52 -8.51
N GLN A 21 -6.63 -13.45 -7.76
CA GLN A 21 -5.70 -13.51 -6.62
C GLN A 21 -6.19 -14.37 -5.45
N THR A 22 -7.49 -14.59 -5.27
CA THR A 22 -8.01 -15.42 -4.17
C THR A 22 -7.83 -16.92 -4.39
N LEU A 23 -7.77 -17.39 -5.65
CA LEU A 23 -7.42 -18.78 -5.96
C LEU A 23 -5.90 -18.98 -6.06
N ALA A 24 -5.16 -17.96 -6.52
CA ALA A 24 -3.71 -17.97 -6.51
C ALA A 24 -3.17 -18.01 -5.08
N GLU A 25 -3.67 -17.19 -4.15
CA GLU A 25 -3.24 -17.23 -2.73
C GLU A 25 -3.54 -18.58 -2.05
N MET A 26 -4.64 -19.25 -2.44
CA MET A 26 -4.98 -20.59 -1.95
C MET A 26 -4.07 -21.68 -2.55
N TYR A 27 -3.68 -21.56 -3.82
CA TYR A 27 -2.66 -22.40 -4.45
C TYR A 27 -1.25 -22.12 -3.90
N TRP A 28 -0.95 -20.88 -3.52
CA TRP A 28 0.34 -20.44 -2.98
C TRP A 28 0.62 -21.04 -1.60
N CYS A 29 -0.37 -21.05 -0.69
CA CYS A 29 -0.23 -21.75 0.59
C CYS A 29 -0.13 -23.27 0.42
N SER A 30 -0.85 -23.83 -0.57
CA SER A 30 -0.76 -25.26 -0.89
C SER A 30 0.58 -25.65 -1.51
N ALA A 31 1.17 -24.83 -2.38
CA ALA A 31 2.44 -25.12 -3.07
C ALA A 31 3.66 -24.85 -2.19
N VAL A 32 3.59 -23.88 -1.27
CA VAL A 32 4.63 -23.64 -0.25
C VAL A 32 4.59 -24.70 0.86
N SER A 33 3.41 -25.30 1.13
CA SER A 33 3.24 -26.39 2.10
C SER A 33 3.47 -27.79 1.50
N SER A 34 3.30 -27.95 0.19
CA SER A 34 3.50 -29.21 -0.53
C SER A 34 4.96 -29.32 -0.95
N HIS A 35 5.76 -29.94 -0.10
CA HIS A 35 6.89 -30.88 -0.32
C HIS A 35 7.55 -31.11 -1.70
N ASP A 36 7.35 -30.27 -2.72
CA ASP A 36 8.03 -30.37 -3.99
C ASP A 36 9.12 -29.31 -4.04
N CYS A 37 10.35 -29.79 -4.00
CA CYS A 37 11.57 -29.04 -4.22
C CYS A 37 11.51 -28.38 -5.61
N LEU A 38 10.92 -27.19 -5.71
CA LEU A 38 11.02 -26.34 -6.89
C LEU A 38 12.50 -26.10 -7.16
N ASN A 39 12.91 -26.49 -8.36
CA ASN A 39 14.27 -26.42 -8.87
C ASN A 39 14.88 -25.03 -8.56
N THR A 40 16.06 -24.97 -7.95
CA THR A 40 16.70 -23.72 -7.47
C THR A 40 16.89 -22.67 -8.59
N GLN A 41 16.93 -23.13 -9.84
CA GLN A 41 17.02 -22.32 -11.05
C GLN A 41 15.68 -21.62 -11.40
N ASP A 42 14.55 -22.22 -11.04
CA ASP A 42 13.20 -21.69 -11.29
C ASP A 42 12.85 -20.60 -10.27
N LEU A 43 13.25 -20.79 -9.01
CA LEU A 43 13.03 -19.80 -7.93
C LEU A 43 13.77 -18.47 -8.20
N GLY A 44 15.01 -18.53 -8.70
CA GLY A 44 15.79 -17.35 -9.05
C GLY A 44 15.18 -16.56 -10.20
N THR A 45 14.81 -17.25 -11.28
CA THR A 45 14.19 -16.64 -12.47
C THR A 45 12.82 -16.03 -12.14
N TRP A 46 12.03 -16.72 -11.32
CA TRP A 46 10.74 -16.23 -10.84
C TRP A 46 10.87 -14.99 -9.95
N LEU A 47 11.86 -14.97 -9.05
CA LEU A 47 12.04 -13.83 -8.15
C LEU A 47 12.56 -12.59 -8.88
N GLU A 48 13.41 -12.77 -9.88
CA GLU A 48 13.82 -11.67 -10.76
C GLU A 48 12.64 -11.09 -11.54
N LEU A 49 11.79 -11.95 -12.14
CA LEU A 49 10.58 -11.51 -12.84
C LEU A 49 9.63 -10.73 -11.92
N ARG A 50 9.46 -11.18 -10.68
CA ARG A 50 8.67 -10.49 -9.65
C ARG A 50 9.26 -9.15 -9.26
N LEU A 51 10.57 -9.07 -9.05
CA LEU A 51 11.25 -7.81 -8.73
C LEU A 51 11.14 -6.82 -9.88
N ASP A 52 11.18 -7.27 -11.13
CA ASP A 52 10.99 -6.40 -12.29
C ASP A 52 9.54 -5.90 -12.43
N VAL A 53 8.56 -6.72 -12.04
CA VAL A 53 7.15 -6.28 -11.95
C VAL A 53 6.99 -5.25 -10.84
N ILE A 54 7.60 -5.47 -9.68
CA ILE A 54 7.61 -4.50 -8.58
C ILE A 54 8.29 -3.20 -9.05
N ASP A 55 9.41 -3.28 -9.76
CA ASP A 55 10.07 -2.12 -10.33
C ASP A 55 9.16 -1.37 -11.29
N ARG A 56 8.44 -2.05 -12.17
CA ARG A 56 7.47 -1.39 -13.06
C ARG A 56 6.30 -0.76 -12.31
N ALA A 57 5.82 -1.39 -11.24
CA ALA A 57 4.69 -0.90 -10.46
C ALA A 57 5.08 0.26 -9.52
N VAL A 58 6.29 0.22 -8.95
CA VAL A 58 6.83 1.21 -8.01
C VAL A 58 7.49 2.37 -8.74
N LYS A 59 8.01 2.16 -9.96
CA LYS A 59 8.47 3.22 -10.85
C LYS A 59 7.26 3.99 -11.36
N VAL A 60 6.75 4.83 -10.47
CA VAL A 60 5.80 5.89 -10.72
C VAL A 60 6.10 6.50 -12.09
N ASN A 61 5.09 6.52 -12.94
CA ASN A 61 5.19 7.00 -14.31
C ASN A 61 5.39 8.54 -14.26
N LEU A 62 6.63 8.96 -14.06
CA LEU A 62 7.05 10.37 -14.01
C LEU A 62 6.83 11.10 -15.34
N ASN A 63 6.47 10.39 -16.41
CA ASN A 63 6.17 10.97 -17.72
C ASN A 63 4.92 11.87 -17.71
N ASN A 64 4.05 11.75 -16.70
CA ASN A 64 2.86 12.59 -16.56
C ASN A 64 3.11 13.75 -15.58
N SER A 65 4.38 14.12 -15.33
CA SER A 65 4.74 15.14 -14.33
C SER A 65 4.29 16.57 -14.67
N GLN A 66 3.82 16.80 -15.89
CA GLN A 66 3.42 18.10 -16.39
C GLN A 66 1.97 18.47 -16.05
N ASP A 67 1.17 17.52 -15.56
CA ASP A 67 -0.21 17.75 -15.16
C ASP A 67 -0.31 17.83 -13.63
N GLU A 68 -0.42 19.06 -13.12
CA GLU A 68 -0.33 19.40 -11.69
C GLU A 68 -1.49 18.78 -10.89
N ASP A 69 -2.68 18.68 -11.48
CA ASP A 69 -3.85 18.04 -10.86
C ASP A 69 -3.67 16.53 -10.76
N VAL A 70 -3.09 15.91 -11.80
CA VAL A 70 -2.74 14.49 -11.80
C VAL A 70 -1.62 14.22 -10.79
N TRP A 71 -0.65 15.12 -10.65
CA TRP A 71 0.44 15.02 -9.67
C TRP A 71 -0.06 15.12 -8.23
N MET A 72 -0.95 16.07 -7.96
CA MET A 72 -1.60 16.21 -6.67
C MET A 72 -2.45 14.98 -6.34
N ALA A 73 -3.21 14.45 -7.31
CA ALA A 73 -3.90 13.17 -7.15
C ALA A 73 -2.92 11.99 -6.96
N PHE A 74 -1.69 12.10 -7.45
CA PHE A 74 -0.61 11.12 -7.25
C PHE A 74 0.02 11.20 -5.85
N MET A 75 0.22 12.41 -5.33
CA MET A 75 0.82 12.66 -4.02
C MET A 75 -0.06 12.27 -2.84
N PHE A 76 -1.37 12.18 -3.03
CA PHE A 76 -2.31 11.88 -1.95
C PHE A 76 -3.14 10.63 -2.23
N ASP A 77 -3.28 9.77 -1.22
CA ASP A 77 -4.12 8.59 -1.34
C ASP A 77 -5.58 8.93 -1.04
N GLN A 78 -6.38 9.22 -2.06
CA GLN A 78 -7.83 9.46 -1.90
C GLN A 78 -8.62 8.16 -1.61
N SER A 79 -8.06 6.99 -1.92
CA SER A 79 -8.83 5.72 -2.00
C SER A 79 -8.18 4.54 -1.28
N PHE A 80 -7.14 4.79 -0.47
CA PHE A 80 -6.31 3.78 0.21
C PHE A 80 -5.59 2.78 -0.72
N LEU A 81 -5.75 2.89 -2.05
CA LEU A 81 -5.24 1.94 -3.01
C LEU A 81 -3.71 1.95 -3.06
N ARG A 82 -3.08 3.12 -2.92
CA ARG A 82 -1.60 3.26 -2.97
C ARG A 82 -0.95 2.80 -1.69
N SER A 83 -1.56 3.13 -0.56
CA SER A 83 -1.15 2.65 0.75
C SER A 83 -1.21 1.13 0.78
N LYS A 84 -2.32 0.54 0.31
CA LYS A 84 -2.48 -0.92 0.19
C LYS A 84 -1.41 -1.52 -0.73
N LEU A 85 -1.15 -0.92 -1.89
CA LEU A 85 -0.11 -1.37 -2.82
C LEU A 85 1.27 -1.39 -2.14
N TYR A 86 1.68 -0.31 -1.49
CA TYR A 86 2.98 -0.26 -0.79
C TYR A 86 3.07 -1.29 0.33
N PHE A 87 2.01 -1.49 1.12
CA PHE A 87 1.98 -2.55 2.13
C PHE A 87 2.13 -3.94 1.50
N THR A 88 1.37 -4.25 0.45
CA THR A 88 1.46 -5.55 -0.25
C THR A 88 2.85 -5.79 -0.85
N VAL A 89 3.46 -4.77 -1.43
CA VAL A 89 4.82 -4.86 -1.99
C VAL A 89 5.84 -5.10 -0.88
N LEU A 90 5.80 -4.35 0.22
CA LEU A 90 6.69 -4.55 1.36
C LEU A 90 6.55 -5.96 1.95
N GLU A 91 5.33 -6.46 2.07
CA GLU A 91 5.09 -7.80 2.57
C GLU A 91 5.60 -8.87 1.61
N THR A 92 5.42 -8.68 0.30
CA THR A 92 5.99 -9.57 -0.72
C THR A 92 7.52 -9.61 -0.65
N LEU A 93 8.17 -8.45 -0.50
CA LEU A 93 9.62 -8.35 -0.34
C LEU A 93 10.10 -9.03 0.95
N ARG A 94 9.35 -8.91 2.05
CA ARG A 94 9.64 -9.58 3.32
C ARG A 94 9.58 -11.09 3.18
N ILE A 95 8.50 -11.62 2.61
CA ILE A 95 8.31 -13.07 2.38
C ILE A 95 9.41 -13.59 1.45
N SER A 96 9.73 -12.84 0.40
CA SER A 96 10.80 -13.20 -0.54
C SER A 96 12.16 -13.31 0.16
N ASN A 97 12.50 -12.33 1.00
CA ASN A 97 13.76 -12.36 1.75
C ASN A 97 13.83 -13.52 2.74
N ALA A 98 12.73 -13.81 3.44
CA ALA A 98 12.62 -14.95 4.34
C ALA A 98 12.78 -16.27 3.58
N SER A 99 12.07 -16.44 2.46
CA SER A 99 12.17 -17.64 1.63
C SER A 99 13.59 -17.89 1.12
N ILE A 100 14.34 -16.86 0.68
CA ILE A 100 15.74 -17.03 0.28
C ILE A 100 16.59 -17.55 1.44
N LYS A 101 16.39 -17.00 2.64
CA LYS A 101 17.14 -17.44 3.84
C LYS A 101 16.81 -18.88 4.20
N ASP A 102 15.54 -19.24 4.21
CA ASP A 102 15.07 -20.59 4.53
C ASP A 102 15.59 -21.60 3.49
N THR A 103 15.55 -21.28 2.20
CA THR A 103 16.11 -22.13 1.14
C THR A 103 17.61 -22.33 1.32
N PHE A 104 18.34 -21.28 1.71
CA PHE A 104 19.77 -21.37 1.95
C PHE A 104 20.11 -22.21 3.19
N GLN A 105 19.34 -22.06 4.26
CA GLN A 105 19.49 -22.87 5.46
C GLN A 105 19.23 -24.36 5.15
N ARG A 106 18.16 -24.67 4.41
CA ARG A 106 17.87 -26.05 3.96
C ARG A 106 18.96 -26.63 3.09
N TRP A 107 19.61 -25.80 2.26
CA TRP A 107 20.76 -26.23 1.45
C TRP A 107 21.95 -26.63 2.33
N GLU A 108 22.25 -25.87 3.39
CA GLU A 108 23.31 -26.22 4.35
C GLU A 108 22.95 -27.47 5.17
N GLU A 109 21.70 -27.61 5.58
CA GLU A 109 21.20 -28.80 6.29
C GLU A 109 21.31 -30.07 5.41
N LEU A 110 21.01 -29.96 4.12
CA LEU A 110 21.14 -31.07 3.17
C LEU A 110 22.60 -31.53 3.02
N HIS A 111 23.55 -30.59 3.03
CA HIS A 111 24.98 -30.92 3.00
C HIS A 111 25.39 -31.74 4.22
N GLU A 112 24.94 -31.31 5.40
CA GLU A 112 25.27 -31.96 6.66
C GLU A 112 24.63 -33.35 6.75
N GLN A 113 23.38 -33.49 6.29
CA GLN A 113 22.72 -34.79 6.18
C GLN A 113 23.47 -35.74 5.25
N TRP A 114 23.84 -35.27 4.05
CA TRP A 114 24.62 -36.06 3.10
C TRP A 114 25.99 -36.47 3.68
N ARG A 115 26.67 -35.57 4.41
CA ARG A 115 27.93 -35.87 5.10
C ARG A 115 27.76 -36.97 6.15
N GLN A 116 26.66 -36.96 6.89
CA GLN A 116 26.37 -37.94 7.94
C GLN A 116 25.97 -39.31 7.38
N GLU A 117 25.24 -39.35 6.26
CA GLU A 117 24.87 -40.60 5.56
C GLU A 117 26.06 -41.29 4.90
N LEU A 118 27.15 -40.55 4.66
CA LEU A 118 28.39 -41.03 4.04
C LEU A 118 29.35 -41.80 4.96
N GLU A 119 28.85 -42.37 6.07
CA GLU A 119 29.65 -43.28 6.90
C GLU A 119 30.49 -44.26 6.05
N PRO A 120 31.74 -44.57 6.45
CA PRO A 120 32.88 -44.87 5.57
C PRO A 120 32.86 -46.23 4.84
N LYS A 121 31.69 -46.84 4.63
CA LYS A 121 31.56 -48.23 4.20
C LYS A 121 31.46 -48.42 2.69
N THR A 122 31.38 -47.36 1.87
CA THR A 122 30.98 -47.53 0.45
C THR A 122 31.78 -46.71 -0.57
N PHE A 123 32.44 -45.62 -0.19
CA PHE A 123 33.13 -44.73 -1.13
C PHE A 123 34.61 -44.54 -0.81
N ASP A 124 35.42 -44.40 -1.86
CA ASP A 124 36.85 -44.14 -1.74
C ASP A 124 37.10 -42.70 -1.25
N GLU A 125 38.17 -42.46 -0.48
CA GLU A 125 38.43 -41.16 0.16
C GLU A 125 38.59 -40.02 -0.87
N VAL A 126 39.07 -40.38 -2.07
CA VAL A 126 39.22 -39.47 -3.21
C VAL A 126 37.87 -39.01 -3.77
N ASP A 127 36.88 -39.91 -3.84
CA ASP A 127 35.53 -39.60 -4.36
C ASP A 127 34.77 -38.67 -3.41
N VAL A 128 34.86 -38.93 -2.10
CA VAL A 128 34.25 -38.07 -1.07
C VAL A 128 34.85 -36.65 -1.14
N ARG A 129 36.17 -36.53 -1.31
CA ARG A 129 36.85 -35.24 -1.41
C ARG A 129 36.48 -34.48 -2.68
N ALA A 130 36.32 -35.18 -3.81
CA ALA A 130 35.90 -34.57 -5.06
C ALA A 130 34.48 -34.01 -4.98
N VAL A 131 33.55 -34.74 -4.35
CA VAL A 131 32.18 -34.27 -4.15
C VAL A 131 32.12 -33.10 -3.17
N GLU A 132 32.92 -33.10 -2.11
CA GLU A 132 33.00 -31.99 -1.16
C GLU A 132 33.47 -30.69 -1.84
N VAL A 133 34.50 -30.77 -2.68
CA VAL A 133 34.97 -29.62 -3.47
C VAL A 133 33.90 -29.13 -4.45
N GLY A 134 33.18 -30.06 -5.10
CA GLY A 134 32.05 -29.73 -5.95
C GLY A 134 30.91 -29.03 -5.20
N TRP A 135 30.59 -29.53 -4.01
CA TRP A 135 29.55 -28.97 -3.15
C TRP A 135 29.90 -27.55 -2.69
N GLU A 136 31.14 -27.32 -2.26
CA GLU A 136 31.59 -25.97 -1.92
C GLU A 136 31.52 -25.01 -3.11
N ALA A 137 31.86 -25.47 -4.32
CA ALA A 137 31.79 -24.64 -5.53
C ALA A 137 30.33 -24.25 -5.87
N VAL A 138 29.39 -25.19 -5.76
CA VAL A 138 27.96 -24.93 -5.94
C VAL A 138 27.44 -24.00 -4.84
N THR A 139 27.79 -24.27 -3.58
CA THR A 139 27.39 -23.46 -2.42
C THR A 139 27.89 -22.02 -2.53
N ARG A 140 29.14 -21.80 -2.96
CA ARG A 140 29.66 -20.46 -3.24
C ARG A 140 28.82 -19.74 -4.30
N THR A 141 28.50 -20.42 -5.39
CA THR A 141 27.71 -19.83 -6.49
C THR A 141 26.31 -19.46 -6.03
N VAL A 142 25.62 -20.37 -5.32
CA VAL A 142 24.28 -20.14 -4.77
C VAL A 142 24.31 -18.99 -3.76
N ARG A 143 25.31 -18.95 -2.86
CA ARG A 143 25.47 -17.89 -1.85
C ARG A 143 25.69 -16.53 -2.51
N THR A 144 26.53 -16.44 -3.55
CA THR A 144 26.74 -15.19 -4.29
C THR A 144 25.48 -14.70 -4.98
N ARG A 145 24.70 -15.60 -5.61
CA ARG A 145 23.43 -15.21 -6.26
C ARG A 145 22.39 -14.78 -5.24
N ALA A 146 22.27 -15.52 -4.14
CA ALA A 146 21.35 -15.20 -3.05
C ALA A 146 21.68 -13.85 -2.40
N SER A 147 22.97 -13.54 -2.17
CA SER A 147 23.38 -12.26 -1.57
C SER A 147 23.09 -11.06 -2.47
N VAL A 148 23.32 -11.20 -3.79
CA VAL A 148 22.94 -10.17 -4.79
C VAL A 148 21.43 -9.90 -4.75
N LEU A 149 20.63 -10.97 -4.67
CA LEU A 149 19.18 -10.90 -4.65
C LEU A 149 18.65 -10.28 -3.34
N GLN A 150 19.22 -10.68 -2.20
CA GLN A 150 18.94 -10.07 -0.89
C GLN A 150 19.31 -8.58 -0.87
N CYS A 151 20.43 -8.19 -1.46
CA CYS A 151 20.83 -6.79 -1.58
C CYS A 151 19.82 -6.00 -2.42
N ARG A 152 19.36 -6.55 -3.55
CA ARG A 152 18.29 -5.95 -4.37
C ARG A 152 17.00 -5.79 -3.58
N ILE A 153 16.57 -6.83 -2.85
CA ILE A 153 15.35 -6.79 -2.02
C ILE A 153 15.49 -5.74 -0.91
N ALA A 154 16.63 -5.67 -0.23
CA ALA A 154 16.88 -4.69 0.83
C ALA A 154 16.79 -3.26 0.29
N ARG A 155 17.43 -2.97 -0.85
CA ARG A 155 17.35 -1.67 -1.51
C ARG A 155 15.90 -1.32 -1.88
N LYS A 156 15.17 -2.25 -2.50
CA LYS A 156 13.77 -2.04 -2.90
C LYS A 156 12.84 -1.84 -1.72
N THR A 157 13.11 -2.53 -0.62
CA THR A 157 12.36 -2.35 0.63
C THR A 157 12.50 -0.92 1.13
N GLU A 158 13.71 -0.36 1.11
CA GLU A 158 13.95 1.01 1.57
C GLU A 158 13.33 2.05 0.63
N GLU A 159 13.44 1.85 -0.69
CA GLU A 159 12.78 2.72 -1.68
C GLU A 159 11.25 2.77 -1.46
N VAL A 160 10.61 1.60 -1.30
CA VAL A 160 9.16 1.52 -1.09
C VAL A 160 8.75 2.08 0.27
N LYS A 161 9.54 1.89 1.33
CA LYS A 161 9.30 2.52 2.64
C LYS A 161 9.33 4.04 2.53
N SER A 162 10.36 4.60 1.89
CA SER A 162 10.48 6.04 1.69
C SER A 162 9.28 6.61 0.93
N LEU A 163 8.82 5.92 -0.13
CA LEU A 163 7.64 6.32 -0.89
C LEU A 163 6.35 6.27 -0.06
N ARG A 164 6.16 5.21 0.74
CA ARG A 164 5.02 5.08 1.65
C ARG A 164 5.02 6.18 2.70
N ASP A 165 6.17 6.46 3.30
CA ASP A 165 6.29 7.47 4.35
C ASP A 165 6.06 8.87 3.77
N GLY A 166 6.56 9.14 2.55
CA GLY A 166 6.25 10.36 1.80
C GLY A 166 4.74 10.53 1.53
N LEU A 167 4.06 9.46 1.10
CA LEU A 167 2.61 9.45 0.86
C LEU A 167 1.82 9.75 2.13
N PHE A 168 2.19 9.15 3.27
CA PHE A 168 1.51 9.38 4.54
C PHE A 168 1.77 10.77 5.11
N ASN A 169 2.99 11.27 5.02
CA ASN A 169 3.32 12.62 5.47
C ASN A 169 2.56 13.68 4.65
N ALA A 170 2.50 13.51 3.32
CA ALA A 170 1.72 14.39 2.46
C ALA A 170 0.22 14.31 2.79
N THR A 171 -0.32 13.11 2.99
CA THR A 171 -1.73 12.91 3.34
C THR A 171 -2.08 13.54 4.69
N ALA A 172 -1.24 13.33 5.71
CA ALA A 172 -1.41 13.94 7.04
C ALA A 172 -1.35 15.47 6.98
N LEU A 173 -0.43 16.04 6.19
CA LEU A 173 -0.35 17.49 5.99
C LEU A 173 -1.64 18.01 5.35
N ARG A 174 -2.15 17.33 4.30
CA ARG A 174 -3.41 17.70 3.65
C ARG A 174 -4.60 17.64 4.60
N GLU A 175 -4.68 16.61 5.43
CA GLU A 175 -5.73 16.47 6.44
C GLU A 175 -5.64 17.56 7.51
N ALA A 176 -4.43 17.91 7.96
CA ALA A 176 -4.21 19.02 8.88
C ALA A 176 -4.64 20.36 8.27
N THR A 177 -4.29 20.63 7.01
CA THR A 177 -4.72 21.85 6.29
C THR A 177 -6.24 21.93 6.19
N LYS A 178 -6.91 20.84 5.82
CA LYS A 178 -8.39 20.77 5.82
C LYS A 178 -8.98 21.06 7.20
N GLY A 179 -8.36 20.55 8.27
CA GLY A 179 -8.76 20.85 9.64
C GLY A 179 -8.62 22.33 10.00
N VAL A 180 -7.54 22.99 9.56
CA VAL A 180 -7.35 24.44 9.74
C VAL A 180 -8.40 25.25 8.98
N GLU A 181 -8.72 24.87 7.74
CA GLU A 181 -9.78 25.52 6.96
C GLU A 181 -11.15 25.37 7.62
N LEU A 182 -11.46 24.17 8.12
CA LEU A 182 -12.69 23.92 8.87
C LEU A 182 -12.77 24.80 10.13
N ASN A 183 -11.69 24.91 10.89
CA ASN A 183 -11.64 25.76 12.08
C ASN A 183 -11.88 27.24 11.75
N LYS A 184 -11.39 27.73 10.62
CA LYS A 184 -11.68 29.10 10.15
C LYS A 184 -13.18 29.27 9.86
N ALA A 185 -13.80 28.31 9.18
CA ALA A 185 -15.24 28.36 8.89
C ALA A 185 -16.07 28.38 10.18
N VAL A 186 -15.70 27.59 11.19
CA VAL A 186 -16.35 27.58 12.51
C VAL A 186 -16.19 28.93 13.22
N TYR A 187 -15.00 29.54 13.17
CA TYR A 187 -14.76 30.85 13.76
C TYR A 187 -15.66 31.94 13.13
N ILE A 188 -15.73 31.98 11.80
CA ILE A 188 -16.60 32.93 11.08
C ILE A 188 -18.06 32.70 11.42
N SER A 189 -18.52 31.44 11.42
CA SER A 189 -19.91 31.08 11.78
C SER A 189 -20.24 31.50 13.21
N THR A 190 -19.32 31.29 14.15
CA THR A 190 -19.46 31.72 15.55
C THR A 190 -19.56 33.23 15.65
N PHE A 191 -18.69 33.97 14.96
CA PHE A 191 -18.71 35.43 14.96
C PHE A 191 -20.04 35.99 14.43
N VAL A 192 -20.51 35.47 13.28
CA VAL A 192 -21.81 35.83 12.72
C VAL A 192 -22.94 35.54 13.70
N THR A 193 -22.92 34.37 14.34
CA THR A 193 -23.94 33.97 15.32
C THR A 193 -23.93 34.88 16.55
N VAL A 194 -22.76 35.19 17.12
CA VAL A 194 -22.63 36.05 18.31
C VAL A 194 -23.18 37.45 18.06
N ILE A 195 -23.00 37.98 16.85
CA ILE A 195 -23.54 39.30 16.47
C ILE A 195 -25.02 39.22 16.13
N PHE A 196 -25.43 38.23 15.34
CA PHE A 196 -26.78 38.15 14.81
C PHE A 196 -27.81 37.73 15.86
N ASN A 197 -27.43 36.91 16.84
CA ASN A 197 -28.32 36.42 17.88
C ASN A 197 -28.93 37.56 18.75
N PRO A 198 -28.16 38.48 19.37
CA PRO A 198 -28.74 39.58 20.13
C PRO A 198 -29.54 40.56 19.26
N VAL A 199 -29.10 40.82 18.02
CA VAL A 199 -29.85 41.69 17.07
C VAL A 199 -31.21 41.09 16.75
N SER A 200 -31.28 39.77 16.54
CA SER A 200 -32.53 39.07 16.28
C SER A 200 -33.48 39.14 17.48
N PHE A 201 -32.96 38.98 18.71
CA PHE A 201 -33.77 39.14 19.93
C PHE A 201 -34.34 40.56 20.08
N LEU A 202 -33.53 41.59 19.79
CA LEU A 202 -33.99 42.98 19.83
C LEU A 202 -35.03 43.29 18.74
N ALA A 203 -34.87 42.75 17.54
CA ALA A 203 -35.84 42.92 16.47
C ALA A 203 -37.20 42.32 16.84
N ILE A 204 -37.22 41.10 17.41
CA ILE A 204 -38.44 40.43 17.84
C ILE A 204 -39.12 41.18 18.99
N SER A 205 -38.36 41.67 19.98
CA SER A 205 -38.94 42.40 21.12
C SER A 205 -39.57 43.73 20.70
N HIS A 206 -38.95 44.46 19.77
CA HIS A 206 -39.52 45.68 19.20
C HIS A 206 -40.80 45.40 18.40
N LEU A 207 -40.83 44.33 17.60
CA LEU A 207 -42.02 43.95 16.85
C LEU A 207 -43.19 43.59 17.79
N ASN A 208 -42.91 42.85 18.86
CA ASN A 208 -43.91 42.50 19.86
C ASN A 208 -44.45 43.73 20.62
N LEU A 209 -43.58 44.68 20.98
CA LEU A 209 -43.98 45.91 21.68
C LEU A 209 -44.83 46.82 20.78
N THR A 210 -44.43 46.99 19.51
CA THR A 210 -45.19 47.81 18.55
C THR A 210 -46.56 47.20 18.28
N LEU A 211 -46.65 45.88 18.14
CA LEU A 211 -47.92 45.18 17.94
C LEU A 211 -48.84 45.29 19.17
N ALA A 212 -48.28 45.19 20.39
CA ALA A 212 -49.02 45.40 21.63
C ALA A 212 -49.54 46.84 21.78
N LEU A 213 -48.72 47.85 21.43
CA LEU A 213 -49.13 49.25 21.45
C LEU A 213 -50.24 49.53 20.43
N MET A 214 -50.12 48.99 19.21
CA MET A 214 -51.15 49.12 18.18
C MET A 214 -52.47 48.49 18.61
N ILE A 215 -52.44 47.33 19.27
CA ILE A 215 -53.64 46.70 19.85
C ILE A 215 -54.23 47.58 20.95
N ALA A 216 -53.42 48.10 21.86
CA ALA A 216 -53.89 48.95 22.95
C ALA A 216 -54.51 50.26 22.43
N ILE A 217 -53.90 50.90 21.43
CA ILE A 217 -54.44 52.11 20.79
C ILE A 217 -55.75 51.79 20.04
N ALA A 218 -55.82 50.66 19.33
CA ALA A 218 -57.06 50.24 18.67
C ALA A 218 -58.19 50.00 19.67
N GLN A 219 -57.90 49.36 20.81
CA GLN A 219 -58.87 49.18 21.89
C GLN A 219 -59.35 50.50 22.49
N LEU A 220 -58.45 51.50 22.59
CA LEU A 220 -58.76 52.82 23.14
C LEU A 220 -59.53 53.72 22.17
N LEU A 221 -59.37 53.51 20.85
CA LEU A 221 -60.09 54.24 19.80
C LEU A 221 -61.48 53.67 19.49
N PHE A 222 -61.75 52.41 19.85
CA PHE A 222 -63.04 51.73 19.64
C PHE A 222 -63.89 51.61 20.93
N LEU A 223 -63.49 52.28 22.01
CA LEU A 223 -64.27 52.48 23.24
C LEU A 223 -64.85 53.90 23.28
#